data_AF-A0A251THR7-F1
#
_entry.id   AF-A0A251THR7-F1
#
_cell.length_a   1.000
_cell.length_b   1.000
_cell.length_c   1.000
_cell.angle_alpha   90.00
_cell.angle_beta   90.00
_cell.angle_gamma   90.00
#
_symmetry.space_group_name_H-M   'P 1'
#
loop_
_entity.id
_entity.type
_entity.pdbx_description
1 polymer ?
#
loop_
_entity_poly.entity_id
_entity_poly.type
_entity_poly.pdbx_seq_one_letter_code
_entity_poly.pdbx_strand_id
1 'polypeptide(L)'
;MGKKDELCSLCEEYTSEALIYLQQNKTQQEIISILHDSCSKLHSLSKQCITLVDYYAPLFFLELSNIQPEDFCGKVNLCKEVVAYARELSENSCDVCNLAVSEIIKLLADPDNQLQILELLLKQCKSVEKYVPKCKVLVFEYAPLILANAEQFLEKEDICAKLHACDINGPIEEASLVSDN
;
A
#
# COMPACT_ATOMS: atom_id res chain seq x y z
N MET A 1 -21.51 8.53 11.18
CA MET A 1 -20.73 7.59 10.37
C MET A 1 -20.67 8.12 8.95
N GLY A 2 -19.48 8.28 8.37
CA GLY A 2 -19.36 8.70 6.97
C GLY A 2 -19.63 7.54 6.01
N LYS A 3 -20.09 7.82 4.79
CA LYS A 3 -20.34 6.83 3.73
C LYS A 3 -19.10 5.96 3.40
N LYS A 4 -17.90 6.48 3.66
CA LYS A 4 -16.63 5.76 3.46
C LYS A 4 -16.32 4.78 4.58
N ASP A 5 -16.71 5.09 5.82
CA ASP A 5 -16.59 4.15 6.94
C ASP A 5 -17.55 2.97 6.75
N GLU A 6 -18.75 3.23 6.22
CA GLU A 6 -19.72 2.18 5.88
C GLU A 6 -19.20 1.23 4.77
N LEU A 7 -18.55 1.77 3.73
CA LEU A 7 -17.95 0.96 2.66
C LEU A 7 -16.74 0.15 3.14
N CYS A 8 -15.96 0.68 4.09
CA CYS A 8 -14.87 -0.04 4.72
C CYS A 8 -15.40 -1.22 5.54
N SER A 9 -16.35 -0.98 6.44
CA SER A 9 -16.96 -2.05 7.25
C SER A 9 -17.63 -3.12 6.39
N LEU A 10 -18.33 -2.72 5.32
CA LEU A 10 -18.91 -3.68 4.38
C LEU A 10 -17.84 -4.50 3.64
N CYS A 11 -16.73 -3.88 3.27
CA CYS A 11 -15.60 -4.60 2.67
C CYS A 11 -15.02 -5.63 3.62
N GLU A 12 -14.78 -5.25 4.88
CA GLU A 12 -14.19 -6.12 5.89
C GLU A 12 -15.12 -7.32 6.19
N GLU A 13 -16.41 -7.05 6.38
CA GLU A 13 -17.43 -8.08 6.59
C GLU A 13 -17.49 -9.04 5.40
N TYR A 14 -17.63 -8.51 4.18
CA TYR A 14 -17.70 -9.32 2.97
C TYR A 14 -16.43 -10.15 2.75
N THR A 15 -15.25 -9.55 3.00
CA THR A 15 -13.97 -10.24 2.86
C THR A 15 -13.86 -11.37 3.88
N SER A 16 -14.27 -11.12 5.13
CA SER A 16 -14.31 -12.15 6.17
C SER A 16 -15.22 -13.32 5.78
N GLU A 17 -16.45 -13.04 5.34
CA GLU A 17 -17.38 -14.08 4.90
C GLU A 17 -16.85 -14.86 3.69
N ALA A 18 -16.26 -14.17 2.71
CA ALA A 18 -15.67 -14.80 1.54
C ALA A 18 -14.49 -15.73 1.91
N LEU A 19 -13.62 -15.29 2.83
CA LEU A 19 -12.51 -16.11 3.32
C LEU A 19 -13.02 -17.35 4.06
N ILE A 20 -14.01 -17.20 4.94
CA ILE A 20 -14.66 -18.33 5.62
C ILE A 20 -15.23 -19.32 4.61
N TYR A 21 -15.96 -18.83 3.60
CA TYR A 21 -16.54 -19.67 2.56
C TYR A 21 -15.49 -20.43 1.74
N LEU A 22 -14.40 -19.75 1.34
CA LEU A 22 -13.30 -20.33 0.56
C LEU A 22 -12.43 -21.30 1.37
N GLN A 23 -12.42 -21.19 2.70
CA GLN A 23 -11.73 -22.13 3.59
C GLN A 23 -12.51 -23.42 3.84
N GLN A 24 -13.79 -23.49 3.46
CA GLN A 24 -14.57 -24.72 3.60
C GLN A 24 -14.05 -25.81 2.66
N ASN A 25 -13.73 -26.99 3.22
CA ASN A 25 -13.28 -28.15 2.44
C ASN A 25 -14.20 -28.46 1.25
N LYS A 26 -15.52 -28.28 1.42
CA LYS A 26 -16.50 -28.49 0.35
C LYS A 26 -16.30 -27.51 -0.81
N THR A 27 -16.20 -26.21 -0.51
CA THR A 27 -15.94 -25.17 -1.52
C THR A 27 -14.63 -25.42 -2.26
N GLN A 28 -13.56 -25.78 -1.54
CA GLN A 28 -12.26 -26.08 -2.14
C GLN A 28 -12.34 -27.29 -3.09
N GLN A 29 -13.02 -28.36 -2.68
CA GLN A 29 -13.24 -29.53 -3.51
C GLN A 29 -14.06 -29.21 -4.77
N GLU A 30 -15.12 -28.41 -4.64
CA GLU A 30 -15.93 -27.97 -5.77
C GLU A 30 -15.11 -27.15 -6.77
N ILE A 31 -14.29 -26.20 -6.28
CA ILE A 31 -13.39 -25.41 -7.14
C ILE A 31 -12.38 -26.30 -7.85
N ILE A 32 -11.70 -27.20 -7.13
CA ILE A 32 -10.72 -28.13 -7.71
C ILE A 32 -11.38 -29.03 -8.76
N SER A 33 -12.58 -29.54 -8.50
CA SER A 33 -13.34 -30.35 -9.46
C SER A 33 -13.63 -29.58 -10.74
N ILE A 34 -14.07 -28.32 -10.64
CA ILE A 34 -14.34 -27.47 -11.82
C ILE A 34 -13.05 -27.21 -12.61
N LEU A 35 -11.92 -27.03 -11.93
CA LEU A 35 -10.62 -26.85 -12.56
C LEU A 35 -10.17 -28.13 -13.29
N HIS A 36 -10.32 -29.30 -12.67
CA HIS A 36 -10.04 -30.59 -13.32
C HIS A 36 -10.94 -30.85 -14.54
N ASP A 37 -12.24 -30.56 -14.43
CA ASP A 37 -13.18 -30.65 -15.54
C ASP A 37 -12.79 -29.72 -16.68
N SER A 38 -12.28 -28.53 -16.36
CA SER A 38 -11.76 -27.59 -17.36
C SER A 38 -10.48 -28.12 -18.01
N CYS A 39 -9.57 -28.74 -17.24
CA CYS A 39 -8.38 -29.40 -17.76
C CYS A 39 -8.72 -30.57 -18.70
N SER A 40 -9.81 -31.30 -18.47
CA SER A 40 -10.23 -32.41 -19.34
C SER A 40 -10.51 -31.96 -20.78
N LYS A 41 -10.89 -30.69 -20.97
CA LYS A 41 -11.18 -30.08 -22.28
C LYS A 41 -9.91 -29.68 -23.04
N LEU A 42 -8.75 -29.69 -22.40
CA LEU A 42 -7.48 -29.23 -22.99
C LEU A 42 -6.72 -30.30 -23.78
N HIS A 43 -7.40 -31.36 -24.25
CA HIS A 43 -6.85 -32.44 -25.08
C HIS A 43 -5.40 -32.84 -24.71
N SER A 44 -4.42 -32.46 -25.52
CA SER A 44 -2.99 -32.82 -25.35
C SER A 44 -2.36 -32.27 -24.07
N LEU A 45 -2.90 -31.19 -23.49
CA LEU A 45 -2.39 -30.54 -22.28
C LEU A 45 -3.12 -30.97 -21.02
N SER A 46 -4.14 -31.85 -21.13
CA SER A 46 -4.99 -32.22 -20.00
C SER A 46 -4.20 -32.69 -18.77
N LYS A 47 -3.23 -33.59 -18.97
CA LYS A 47 -2.41 -34.11 -17.86
C LYS A 47 -1.56 -33.02 -17.18
N GLN A 48 -0.94 -32.15 -17.99
CA GLN A 48 -0.10 -31.07 -17.47
C GLN A 48 -0.95 -30.07 -16.68
N CYS A 49 -2.13 -29.73 -17.21
CA CYS A 49 -3.09 -28.87 -16.51
C CYS A 49 -3.52 -29.47 -15.17
N ILE A 50 -3.88 -30.75 -15.12
CA ILE A 50 -4.27 -31.42 -13.87
C ILE A 50 -3.12 -31.35 -12.84
N THR A 51 -1.89 -31.64 -13.26
CA THR A 51 -0.71 -31.53 -12.37
C THR A 51 -0.53 -30.11 -11.82
N LEU A 52 -0.76 -29.08 -12.64
CA LEU A 52 -0.70 -27.70 -12.17
C LEU A 52 -1.82 -27.41 -11.17
N VAL A 53 -3.05 -27.85 -11.42
CA VAL A 53 -4.17 -27.67 -10.49
C VAL A 53 -3.88 -28.34 -9.15
N ASP A 54 -3.43 -29.60 -9.16
CA ASP A 54 -3.12 -30.37 -7.96
C ASP A 54 -2.01 -29.74 -7.11
N TYR A 55 -1.09 -29.02 -7.74
CA TYR A 55 0.00 -28.34 -7.06
C TYR A 55 -0.39 -26.93 -6.58
N TYR A 56 -0.97 -26.12 -7.46
CA TYR A 56 -1.20 -24.70 -7.18
C TYR A 56 -2.50 -24.41 -6.44
N ALA A 57 -3.56 -25.21 -6.61
CA ALA A 57 -4.82 -24.95 -5.90
C ALA A 57 -4.66 -25.05 -4.37
N PRO A 58 -3.97 -26.07 -3.80
CA PRO A 58 -3.71 -26.09 -2.36
C PRO A 58 -2.88 -24.90 -1.86
N LEU A 59 -1.86 -24.50 -2.63
CA LEU A 59 -1.04 -23.33 -2.30
C LEU A 59 -1.87 -22.05 -2.32
N PHE A 60 -2.76 -21.89 -3.31
CA PHE A 60 -3.69 -20.77 -3.38
C PHE A 60 -4.59 -20.68 -2.14
N PHE A 61 -5.17 -21.80 -1.69
CA PHE A 61 -6.00 -21.82 -0.47
C PHE A 61 -5.19 -21.55 0.81
N LEU A 62 -3.92 -21.95 0.84
CA LEU A 62 -3.01 -21.61 1.93
C LEU A 62 -2.75 -20.09 1.96
N GLU A 63 -2.46 -19.48 0.81
CA GLU A 63 -2.24 -18.03 0.71
C GLU A 63 -3.50 -17.22 1.10
N LEU A 64 -4.69 -17.68 0.69
CA LEU A 64 -5.94 -17.07 1.12
C LEU A 64 -6.09 -17.05 2.64
N SER A 65 -5.56 -18.06 3.34
CA SER A 65 -5.66 -18.15 4.80
C SER A 65 -4.78 -17.13 5.53
N ASN A 66 -3.85 -16.49 4.83
CA ASN A 66 -3.01 -15.42 5.38
C ASN A 66 -3.63 -14.02 5.20
N ILE A 67 -4.72 -13.89 4.42
CA ILE A 67 -5.36 -12.60 4.17
C ILE A 67 -6.11 -12.14 5.42
N GLN A 68 -5.81 -10.93 5.89
CA GLN A 68 -6.64 -10.21 6.86
C GLN A 68 -7.61 -9.27 6.13
N PRO A 69 -8.91 -9.24 6.50
CA PRO A 69 -9.89 -8.36 5.88
C PRO A 69 -9.48 -6.89 5.86
N GLU A 70 -8.89 -6.39 6.94
CA GLU A 70 -8.44 -5.01 7.09
C GLU A 70 -7.33 -4.67 6.08
N ASP A 71 -6.34 -5.56 5.96
CA ASP A 71 -5.22 -5.41 5.01
C ASP A 71 -5.69 -5.47 3.56
N PHE A 72 -6.61 -6.40 3.25
CA PHE A 72 -7.19 -6.50 1.91
C PHE A 72 -7.99 -5.25 1.55
N CYS A 73 -8.88 -4.81 2.44
CA CYS A 73 -9.73 -3.65 2.23
C CYS A 73 -8.94 -2.34 2.18
N GLY A 74 -7.82 -2.25 2.91
CA GLY A 74 -6.83 -1.19 2.77
C GLY A 74 -6.18 -1.19 1.39
N LYS A 75 -5.67 -2.35 0.92
CA LYS A 75 -5.06 -2.50 -0.41
C LYS A 75 -5.99 -2.12 -1.57
N VAL A 76 -7.30 -2.39 -1.44
CA VAL A 76 -8.29 -2.02 -2.46
C VAL A 76 -8.91 -0.63 -2.24
N ASN A 77 -8.34 0.18 -1.35
CA ASN A 77 -8.74 1.57 -1.07
C ASN A 77 -10.17 1.75 -0.56
N LEU A 78 -10.81 0.68 -0.08
CA LEU A 78 -12.15 0.73 0.51
C LEU A 78 -12.08 1.09 1.99
N CYS A 79 -11.04 0.64 2.67
CA CYS A 79 -10.62 1.18 3.96
C CYS A 79 -9.56 2.25 3.70
N LYS A 80 -9.82 3.44 4.22
CA LYS A 80 -9.06 4.67 3.96
C LYS A 80 -7.55 4.44 4.15
N GLU A 81 -6.77 4.69 3.09
CA GLU A 81 -5.37 5.06 3.23
C GLU A 81 -5.27 6.36 4.06
N VAL A 82 -4.21 6.44 4.86
CA VAL A 82 -3.89 7.43 5.90
C VAL A 82 -4.18 8.89 5.50
N VAL A 83 -4.08 9.25 4.21
CA VAL A 83 -4.33 10.61 3.69
C VAL A 83 -5.83 10.98 3.66
N ALA A 84 -6.72 10.02 3.43
CA ALA A 84 -8.16 10.26 3.45
C ALA A 84 -8.72 10.26 4.89
N TYR A 85 -8.11 9.50 5.80
CA TYR A 85 -8.41 9.58 7.23
C TYR A 85 -8.00 10.92 7.81
N ALA A 86 -6.84 11.45 7.42
CA ALA A 86 -6.38 12.72 7.94
C ALA A 86 -7.31 13.89 7.59
N ARG A 87 -7.84 13.95 6.36
CA ARG A 87 -8.83 14.97 5.94
C ARG A 87 -10.19 14.87 6.63
N GLU A 88 -10.56 13.68 7.13
CA GLU A 88 -11.85 13.46 7.80
C GLU A 88 -11.76 13.46 9.34
N LEU A 89 -10.58 13.16 9.92
CA LEU A 89 -10.32 13.22 11.36
C LEU A 89 -9.90 14.63 11.81
N SER A 90 -9.39 15.45 10.89
CA SER A 90 -8.85 16.77 11.19
C SER A 90 -9.09 17.73 10.03
N GLU A 91 -9.84 18.82 10.28
CA GLU A 91 -9.89 19.98 9.38
C GLU A 91 -8.55 20.74 9.35
N ASN A 92 -7.59 20.35 10.20
CA ASN A 92 -6.29 20.99 10.32
C ASN A 92 -5.31 20.41 9.31
N SER A 93 -4.91 21.24 8.35
CA SER A 93 -3.90 20.94 7.34
C SER A 93 -2.58 20.43 7.95
N CYS A 94 -2.26 20.82 9.18
CA CYS A 94 -1.06 20.42 9.88
C CYS A 94 -1.04 18.91 10.16
N ASP A 95 -2.13 18.37 10.70
CA ASP A 95 -2.23 16.95 11.04
C ASP A 95 -2.21 16.08 9.78
N VAL A 96 -2.89 16.55 8.72
CA VAL A 96 -2.87 15.91 7.40
C VAL A 96 -1.48 15.84 6.84
N CYS A 97 -0.74 16.95 6.91
CA CYS A 97 0.62 16.98 6.43
C CYS A 97 1.51 16.05 7.25
N ASN A 98 1.46 16.11 8.59
CA ASN A 98 2.31 15.31 9.46
C ASN A 98 2.10 13.81 9.23
N LEU A 99 0.84 13.39 9.10
CA LEU A 99 0.50 12.01 8.75
C LEU A 99 1.04 11.62 7.38
N ALA A 100 0.85 12.46 6.36
CA ALA A 100 1.36 12.19 5.01
C ALA A 100 2.89 12.10 4.99
N VAL A 101 3.60 13.02 5.65
CA VAL A 101 5.07 13.01 5.73
C VAL A 101 5.57 11.76 6.46
N SER A 102 4.92 11.37 7.57
CA SER A 102 5.27 10.15 8.31
C SER A 102 5.13 8.89 7.46
N GLU A 103 4.04 8.76 6.69
CA GLU A 103 3.86 7.63 5.78
C GLU A 103 4.87 7.64 4.63
N ILE A 104 5.19 8.81 4.06
CA ILE A 104 6.22 8.93 3.02
C ILE A 104 7.59 8.48 3.56
N ILE A 105 7.96 8.85 4.79
CA ILE A 105 9.20 8.39 5.42
C ILE A 105 9.23 6.86 5.53
N LYS A 106 8.14 6.23 6.00
CA LYS A 106 8.05 4.76 6.08
C LYS A 106 8.18 4.10 4.71
N LEU A 107 7.51 4.65 3.68
CA LEU A 107 7.58 4.14 2.32
C LEU A 107 9.01 4.26 1.75
N LEU A 108 9.72 5.34 2.06
CA LEU A 108 11.11 5.54 1.61
C LEU A 108 12.09 4.63 2.35
N ALA A 109 11.85 4.30 3.61
CA ALA A 109 12.70 3.41 4.42
C ALA A 109 12.56 1.93 4.02
N ASP A 110 11.46 1.55 3.36
CA ASP A 110 11.19 0.16 2.93
C ASP A 110 12.02 -0.22 1.68
N PRO A 111 12.92 -1.23 1.77
CA PRO A 111 13.74 -1.68 0.65
C PRO A 111 12.97 -2.15 -0.58
N ASP A 112 11.78 -2.74 -0.41
CA ASP A 112 10.95 -3.22 -1.51
C ASP A 112 10.35 -2.03 -2.28
N ASN A 113 9.96 -0.97 -1.57
CA ASN A 113 9.50 0.27 -2.20
C ASN A 113 10.65 1.00 -2.91
N GLN A 114 11.85 1.03 -2.33
CA GLN A 114 13.03 1.58 -3.00
C GLN A 114 13.35 0.84 -4.31
N LEU A 115 13.25 -0.50 -4.30
CA LEU A 115 13.43 -1.32 -5.49
C LEU A 115 12.36 -1.02 -6.55
N GLN A 116 11.09 -0.93 -6.15
CA GLN A 116 10.00 -0.57 -7.07
C GLN A 116 10.21 0.81 -7.71
N ILE A 117 10.66 1.80 -6.95
CA ILE A 117 10.98 3.13 -7.48
C ILE A 117 12.13 3.04 -8.52
N LEU A 118 13.18 2.28 -8.22
CA LEU A 118 14.29 2.05 -9.14
C LEU A 118 13.82 1.38 -10.44
N GLU A 119 13.00 0.34 -10.34
CA GLU A 119 12.44 -0.35 -11.50
C GLU A 119 11.58 0.57 -12.37
N LEU A 120 10.74 1.41 -11.76
CA LEU A 120 9.94 2.41 -12.46
C LEU A 120 10.83 3.42 -13.20
N LEU A 121 11.87 3.94 -12.55
CA LEU A 121 12.83 4.87 -13.16
C LEU A 121 13.59 4.22 -14.33
N LEU A 122 14.05 2.98 -14.17
CA LEU A 122 14.72 2.22 -15.22
C LEU A 122 13.80 1.92 -16.40
N LYS A 123 12.53 1.63 -16.14
CA LYS A 123 11.51 1.46 -17.18
C LYS A 123 11.31 2.77 -17.94
N GLN A 124 11.27 3.90 -17.24
CA GLN A 124 11.07 5.21 -17.85
C GLN A 124 12.27 5.68 -18.68
N CYS A 125 13.48 5.18 -18.42
CA CYS A 125 14.64 5.44 -19.28
C CYS A 125 14.41 5.06 -20.76
N LYS A 126 13.45 4.18 -21.06
CA LYS A 126 13.07 3.85 -22.46
C LYS A 126 12.53 5.05 -23.24
N SER A 127 12.00 6.06 -22.55
CA SER A 127 11.42 7.27 -23.15
C SER A 127 12.48 8.29 -23.61
N VAL A 128 13.75 8.10 -23.24
CA VAL A 128 14.87 8.97 -23.63
C VAL A 128 15.78 8.27 -24.64
N GLU A 129 15.22 7.89 -25.79
CA GLU A 129 15.80 7.05 -26.86
C GLU A 129 17.34 7.05 -26.95
N LYS A 130 17.94 8.17 -27.38
CA LYS A 130 19.40 8.28 -27.58
C LYS A 130 20.23 8.28 -26.30
N TYR A 131 19.60 8.39 -25.15
CA TYR A 131 20.23 8.47 -23.84
C TYR A 131 19.90 7.29 -22.92
N VAL A 132 19.22 6.25 -23.41
CA VAL A 132 18.83 5.08 -22.58
C VAL A 132 20.01 4.54 -21.74
N PRO A 133 21.23 4.30 -22.29
CA PRO A 133 22.33 3.78 -21.49
C PRO A 133 22.78 4.76 -20.40
N LYS A 134 22.90 6.06 -20.75
CA LYS A 134 23.29 7.11 -19.82
C LYS A 134 22.23 7.33 -18.72
N CYS A 135 20.94 7.26 -19.07
CA CYS A 135 19.84 7.34 -18.13
C CYS A 135 19.91 6.21 -17.11
N LYS A 136 20.11 4.97 -17.55
CA LYS A 136 20.23 3.82 -16.64
C LYS A 136 21.39 3.98 -15.66
N VAL A 137 22.55 4.44 -16.15
CA VAL A 137 23.71 4.75 -15.28
C VAL A 137 23.32 5.80 -14.23
N LEU A 138 22.68 6.89 -14.64
CA LEU A 138 22.24 7.92 -13.69
C LEU A 138 21.23 7.39 -12.67
N VAL A 139 20.30 6.54 -13.08
CA VAL A 139 19.34 5.93 -12.15
C VAL A 139 20.06 5.04 -11.14
N PHE A 140 20.98 4.17 -11.56
CA PHE A 140 21.73 3.31 -10.64
C PHE A 140 22.64 4.09 -9.69
N GLU A 141 23.30 5.15 -10.17
CA GLU A 141 24.25 5.92 -9.36
C GLU A 141 23.56 6.88 -8.41
N TYR A 142 22.54 7.61 -8.88
CA TYR A 142 21.99 8.74 -8.15
C TYR A 142 20.67 8.44 -7.47
N ALA A 143 19.81 7.55 -7.99
CA ALA A 143 18.51 7.33 -7.37
C ALA A 143 18.62 6.78 -5.93
N PRO A 144 19.50 5.81 -5.61
CA PRO A 144 19.66 5.36 -4.22
C PRO A 144 20.08 6.49 -3.28
N LEU A 145 21.03 7.33 -3.72
CA LEU A 145 21.49 8.49 -2.95
C LEU A 145 20.37 9.53 -2.77
N ILE A 146 19.58 9.79 -3.81
CA ILE A 146 18.45 10.72 -3.76
C ILE A 146 17.39 10.22 -2.78
N LEU A 147 17.06 8.92 -2.81
CA LEU A 147 16.07 8.33 -1.92
C LEU A 147 16.52 8.38 -0.45
N ALA A 148 17.76 8.00 -0.16
CA ALA A 148 18.33 8.09 1.18
C ALA A 148 18.41 9.54 1.69
N ASN A 149 18.80 10.49 0.82
CA ASN A 149 18.83 11.90 1.18
C ASN A 149 17.43 12.48 1.37
N ALA A 150 16.44 12.02 0.60
CA ALA A 150 15.05 12.44 0.75
C ALA A 150 14.48 11.96 2.08
N GLU A 151 14.67 10.68 2.43
CA GLU A 151 14.30 10.13 3.75
C GLU A 151 14.91 10.97 4.88
N GLN A 152 16.23 11.16 4.86
CA GLN A 152 16.94 11.94 5.88
C GLN A 152 16.47 13.40 5.95
N PHE A 153 16.15 14.01 4.80
CA PHE A 153 15.63 15.37 4.75
C PHE A 153 14.24 15.46 5.39
N LEU A 154 13.35 14.52 5.10
CA LEU A 154 12.00 14.46 5.68
C LEU A 154 12.04 14.19 7.20
N GLU A 155 13.03 13.44 7.70
CA GLU A 155 13.22 13.22 9.14
C GLU A 155 13.72 14.46 9.90
N LYS A 156 14.59 15.26 9.26
CA LYS A 156 15.28 16.38 9.92
C LYS A 156 14.53 17.70 9.83
N GLU A 157 13.75 17.88 8.78
CA GLU A 157 13.10 19.15 8.48
C GLU A 157 11.61 19.08 8.80
N ASP A 158 11.07 20.13 9.40
CA ASP A 158 9.62 20.28 9.54
C ASP A 158 9.02 20.71 8.19
N ILE A 159 8.78 19.72 7.33
CA ILE A 159 8.19 19.90 6.01
C ILE A 159 6.82 20.54 6.11
N CYS A 160 6.06 20.26 7.17
CA CYS A 160 4.71 20.75 7.31
C CYS A 160 4.64 22.23 7.69
N ALA A 161 5.58 22.71 8.50
CA ALA A 161 5.80 24.13 8.69
C ALA A 161 6.30 24.81 7.40
N LYS A 162 7.24 24.18 6.67
CA LYS A 162 7.76 24.72 5.40
C LYS A 162 6.71 24.82 4.30
N LEU A 163 5.77 23.88 4.26
CA LEU A 163 4.64 23.88 3.34
C LEU A 163 3.49 24.78 3.83
N HIS A 164 3.66 25.44 4.98
CA HIS A 164 2.62 26.24 5.64
C HIS A 164 1.33 25.47 5.92
N ALA A 165 1.43 24.14 6.04
CA ALA A 165 0.34 23.29 6.48
C ALA A 165 0.15 23.41 8.00
N CYS A 166 1.24 23.62 8.73
CA CYS A 166 1.26 23.97 10.14
C CYS A 166 1.56 25.47 10.32
N ASP A 167 0.81 26.14 11.19
CA ASP A 167 1.17 27.50 11.60
C ASP A 167 2.51 27.48 12.34
N ILE A 168 3.39 28.39 11.97
CA ILE A 168 4.71 28.57 12.59
C ILE A 168 4.57 29.17 14.01
N ASN A 169 3.37 29.62 14.36
CA ASN A 169 3.00 30.12 15.68
C ASN A 169 1.96 29.17 16.29
N GLY A 170 2.41 28.17 17.05
CA GLY A 170 1.52 27.42 17.92
C GLY A 170 0.80 28.34 18.92
N PRO A 171 -0.23 27.85 19.64
CA PRO A 171 -0.91 28.66 20.65
C PRO A 171 0.12 29.17 21.65
N ILE A 172 0.21 30.49 21.80
CA ILE A 172 0.86 31.09 22.96
C ILE A 172 0.04 30.59 24.16
N GLU A 173 0.61 29.72 24.98
CA GLU A 173 0.14 29.61 26.36
C GLU A 173 0.27 31.01 26.95
N GLU A 174 -0.86 31.72 27.04
CA GLU A 174 -0.97 32.91 27.87
C GLU A 174 -0.68 32.46 29.30
N ALA A 175 0.60 32.53 29.69
CA ALA A 175 1.00 32.52 31.07
C ALA A 175 0.25 33.68 31.74
N SER A 176 -0.77 33.29 32.49
CA SER A 176 -1.58 34.13 33.36
C SER A 176 -0.71 35.13 34.12
N LEU A 177 -0.85 36.41 33.79
CA LEU A 177 -0.39 37.51 34.62
C LEU A 177 -1.23 37.52 35.90
N VAL A 178 -0.67 36.98 36.99
CA VAL A 178 -1.02 37.41 38.34
C VAL A 178 0.07 38.39 38.77
N SER A 179 -0.29 39.67 38.80
CA SER A 179 0.50 40.72 39.40
C SER A 179 0.44 40.60 40.92
N ASP A 180 1.57 40.30 41.56
CA ASP A 180 1.78 40.60 42.97
C ASP A 180 2.81 41.73 43.11
N ASN A 181 2.36 42.76 43.83
CA ASN A 181 3.04 43.89 44.47
C ASN A 181 3.15 45.21 43.70
#